data_AF-A0A831KXE7-F1
#
_entry.id   AF-A0A831KXE7-F1
#
_cell.length_a   1.000
_cell.length_b   1.000
_cell.length_c   1.000
_cell.angle_alpha   90.00
_cell.angle_beta   90.00
_cell.angle_gamma   90.00
#
_symmetry.space_group_name_H-M   'P 1'
#
loop_
_entity.id
_entity.type
_entity.pdbx_description
1 polymer ?
#
loop_
_entity_poly.entity_id
_entity_poly.type
_entity_poly.pdbx_seq_one_letter_code
_entity_poly.pdbx_strand_id
1 'polypeptide(L)'
;MIMLSGKSRHSYWFRVYVPLFLALLLALGLDFILHVRQPGRAYSAGGYGFSNPSLDLKFPQFFKDIADGNIPHVIFVGNSMASHGLHPQSFSAGFAETGGFSPRCFNLGSRGMNRNRVKDLLFIISRYAGKSLVIWGCNFTDFRVHTYKSEQPLLESNNWLRFRMGKWNLTGWLTEHSRLIRTFSLLRLRFEFPLPFLFPLRFRCLDKVAHYVEPVAS
;
A
#
# COMPACT_ATOMS: atom_id res chain seq x y z
N MET A 1 -49.09 -38.48 9.31
CA MET A 1 -49.14 -36.99 9.31
C MET A 1 -48.03 -36.50 10.22
N ILE A 2 -46.87 -36.13 9.67
CA ILE A 2 -45.69 -35.69 10.43
C ILE A 2 -45.64 -34.17 10.37
N MET A 3 -46.03 -33.50 11.46
CA MET A 3 -45.87 -32.05 11.62
C MET A 3 -44.42 -31.75 12.02
N LEU A 4 -43.61 -31.32 11.06
CA LEU A 4 -42.28 -30.78 11.33
C LEU A 4 -42.42 -29.35 11.89
N SER A 5 -42.12 -29.22 13.18
CA SER A 5 -42.06 -27.97 13.94
C SER A 5 -40.97 -27.04 13.39
N GLY A 6 -41.38 -26.10 12.55
CA GLY A 6 -40.51 -25.13 11.86
C GLY A 6 -40.30 -23.82 12.62
N LYS A 7 -40.07 -23.82 13.94
CA LYS A 7 -40.03 -22.56 14.74
C LYS A 7 -38.71 -22.24 15.48
N SER A 8 -37.62 -22.96 15.23
CA SER A 8 -36.37 -22.79 16.02
C SER A 8 -35.13 -22.29 15.26
N ARG A 9 -35.21 -21.95 13.96
CA ARG A 9 -34.02 -21.50 13.24
C ARG A 9 -33.68 -20.02 13.45
N HIS A 10 -34.63 -19.10 13.53
CA HIS A 10 -34.30 -17.67 13.66
C HIS A 10 -33.66 -17.24 14.99
N SER A 11 -33.99 -17.91 16.11
CA SER A 11 -33.46 -17.55 17.43
C SER A 11 -31.96 -17.87 17.59
N TYR A 12 -31.47 -18.92 16.93
CA TYR A 12 -30.07 -19.34 17.04
C TYR A 12 -29.11 -18.39 16.32
N TRP A 13 -29.50 -17.91 15.12
CA TRP A 13 -28.70 -16.93 14.38
C TRP A 13 -28.57 -15.63 15.17
N PHE A 14 -29.67 -15.13 15.73
CA PHE A 14 -29.63 -13.89 16.53
C PHE A 14 -28.66 -14.00 17.73
N ARG A 15 -28.63 -15.14 18.42
CA ARG A 15 -27.74 -15.36 19.57
C ARG A 15 -26.24 -15.43 19.22
N VAL A 16 -25.88 -15.77 17.98
CA VAL A 16 -24.47 -15.86 17.55
C VAL A 16 -24.03 -14.59 16.84
N TYR A 17 -24.82 -14.06 15.91
CA TYR A 17 -24.42 -12.92 15.08
C TYR A 17 -24.43 -11.60 15.85
N VAL A 18 -25.35 -11.40 16.79
CA VAL A 18 -25.42 -10.16 17.58
C VAL A 18 -24.18 -9.96 18.47
N PRO A 19 -23.75 -10.93 19.31
CA PRO A 19 -22.55 -10.74 20.11
C PRO A 19 -21.29 -10.64 19.24
N LEU A 20 -21.21 -11.35 18.12
CA LEU A 20 -20.09 -11.26 17.19
C LEU A 20 -20.01 -9.86 16.54
N PHE A 21 -21.15 -9.30 16.13
CA PHE A 21 -21.24 -7.94 15.59
C PHE A 21 -20.89 -6.89 16.64
N LEU A 22 -21.40 -7.02 17.87
CA LEU A 22 -21.05 -6.13 18.98
C LEU A 22 -19.56 -6.21 19.32
N ALA A 23 -18.97 -7.41 19.35
CA ALA A 23 -17.54 -7.60 19.57
C ALA A 23 -16.70 -6.94 18.45
N LEU A 24 -17.12 -7.06 17.19
CA LEU A 24 -16.48 -6.38 16.06
C LEU A 24 -16.55 -4.85 16.21
N LEU A 25 -17.72 -4.31 16.55
CA LEU A 25 -17.89 -2.87 16.79
C LEU A 25 -17.02 -2.39 17.95
N LEU A 26 -16.95 -3.15 19.04
CA LEU A 26 -16.12 -2.82 20.19
C LEU A 26 -14.62 -2.87 19.85
N ALA A 27 -14.19 -3.87 19.07
CA ALA A 27 -12.81 -3.95 18.58
C ALA A 27 -12.45 -2.78 17.66
N LEU A 28 -13.35 -2.39 16.74
CA LEU A 28 -13.17 -1.21 15.89
C LEU A 28 -13.15 0.09 16.70
N GLY A 29 -14.02 0.20 17.71
CA GLY A 29 -14.07 1.35 18.61
C GLY A 29 -12.80 1.50 19.44
N LEU A 30 -12.27 0.41 19.99
CA LEU A 30 -11.00 0.39 20.71
C LEU A 30 -9.82 0.70 19.78
N ASP A 31 -9.76 0.09 18.60
CA ASP A 31 -8.74 0.38 17.59
C ASP A 31 -8.74 1.87 17.22
N PHE A 32 -9.92 2.45 17.04
CA PHE A 32 -10.07 3.88 16.77
C PHE A 32 -9.56 4.73 17.94
N ILE A 33 -10.01 4.50 19.17
CA ILE A 33 -9.61 5.30 20.35
C ILE A 33 -8.09 5.27 20.56
N LEU A 34 -7.47 4.09 20.39
CA LEU A 34 -6.04 3.91 20.59
C LEU A 34 -5.20 4.60 19.49
N HIS A 35 -5.70 4.67 18.26
CA HIS A 35 -4.90 5.10 17.11
C HIS A 35 -5.25 6.48 16.54
N VAL A 36 -6.44 7.03 16.83
CA VAL A 36 -6.80 8.40 16.40
C VAL A 36 -5.85 9.45 16.97
N ARG A 37 -5.24 9.16 18.13
CA ARG A 37 -4.28 10.07 18.81
C ARG A 37 -2.84 9.94 18.30
N GLN A 38 -2.50 8.92 17.52
CA GLN A 38 -1.13 8.69 17.01
C GLN A 38 -1.15 8.23 15.54
N PRO A 39 -1.60 9.09 14.61
CA PRO A 39 -1.70 8.74 13.18
C PRO A 39 -0.35 8.25 12.59
N GLY A 40 0.78 8.75 13.12
CA GLY A 40 2.15 8.39 12.71
C GLY A 40 2.52 6.92 12.88
N ARG A 41 2.23 6.31 14.04
CA ARG A 41 2.63 4.93 14.33
C ARG A 41 1.81 3.88 13.57
N ALA A 42 0.69 4.26 12.96
CA ALA A 42 -0.16 3.34 12.20
C ALA A 42 0.30 3.15 10.75
N TYR A 43 1.21 3.98 10.24
CA TYR A 43 1.64 3.91 8.84
C TYR A 43 2.44 2.65 8.48
N SER A 44 2.98 1.92 9.46
CA SER A 44 3.84 0.74 9.24
C SER A 44 3.11 -0.61 9.18
N ALA A 45 1.82 -0.66 9.55
CA ALA A 45 1.09 -1.92 9.66
C ALA A 45 -0.13 -1.94 8.74
N GLY A 46 -0.12 -2.86 7.77
CA GLY A 46 -1.22 -3.05 6.82
C GLY A 46 -1.00 -2.38 5.46
N GLY A 47 -2.01 -2.46 4.61
CA GLY A 47 -2.01 -1.97 3.23
C GLY A 47 -3.08 -0.90 3.08
N TYR A 48 -2.96 -0.08 2.04
CA TYR A 48 -3.91 0.99 1.72
C TYR A 48 -4.93 0.56 0.66
N GLY A 49 -4.94 -0.72 0.28
CA GLY A 49 -5.86 -1.27 -0.70
C GLY A 49 -5.53 -0.84 -2.12
N PHE A 50 -4.25 -0.56 -2.42
CA PHE A 50 -3.83 -0.33 -3.80
C PHE A 50 -4.06 -1.61 -4.61
N SER A 51 -4.57 -1.45 -5.84
CA SER A 51 -4.72 -2.55 -6.78
C SER A 51 -3.39 -3.13 -7.26
N ASN A 52 -2.31 -2.37 -7.09
CA ASN A 52 -0.96 -2.78 -7.38
C ASN A 52 -0.27 -3.23 -6.08
N PRO A 53 0.03 -4.52 -5.90
CA PRO A 53 0.61 -5.05 -4.66
C PRO A 53 1.95 -4.39 -4.30
N SER A 54 2.77 -4.05 -5.30
CA SER A 54 4.05 -3.40 -5.05
C SER A 54 3.88 -2.02 -4.44
N LEU A 55 2.84 -1.28 -4.83
CA LEU A 55 2.52 -0.01 -4.18
C LEU A 55 1.96 -0.24 -2.78
N ASP A 56 1.08 -1.22 -2.61
CA ASP A 56 0.47 -1.51 -1.30
C ASP A 56 1.50 -1.91 -0.23
N LEU A 57 2.64 -2.47 -0.65
CA LEU A 57 3.77 -2.77 0.23
C LEU A 57 4.74 -1.60 0.42
N LYS A 58 4.97 -0.77 -0.61
CA LYS A 58 5.93 0.34 -0.55
C LYS A 58 5.38 1.57 0.16
N PHE A 59 4.10 1.89 -0.01
CA PHE A 59 3.50 3.09 0.60
C PHE A 59 3.50 3.08 2.14
N PRO A 60 3.22 1.95 2.83
CA PRO A 60 3.34 1.89 4.29
C PRO A 60 4.74 2.29 4.78
N GLN A 61 5.78 1.73 4.16
CA GLN A 61 7.15 2.08 4.50
C GLN A 61 7.45 3.55 4.19
N PHE A 62 7.03 4.05 3.02
CA PHE A 62 7.24 5.45 2.64
C PHE A 62 6.61 6.43 3.64
N PHE A 63 5.37 6.20 4.07
CA PHE A 63 4.72 7.07 5.05
C PHE A 63 5.26 6.91 6.45
N LYS A 64 5.71 5.70 6.83
CA LYS A 64 6.42 5.48 8.08
C LYS A 64 7.69 6.33 8.11
N ASP A 65 8.51 6.27 7.06
CA ASP A 65 9.76 7.04 6.97
C ASP A 65 9.49 8.55 7.07
N ILE A 66 8.46 9.06 6.38
CA ILE A 66 8.06 10.47 6.49
C ILE A 66 7.59 10.82 7.91
N ALA A 67 6.77 9.97 8.53
CA ALA A 67 6.24 10.21 9.88
C ALA A 67 7.35 10.19 10.94
N ASP A 68 8.39 9.39 10.75
CA ASP A 68 9.56 9.31 11.61
C ASP A 68 10.57 10.45 11.35
N GLY A 69 10.26 11.39 10.45
CA GLY A 69 11.14 12.51 10.08
C GLY A 69 12.22 12.14 9.05
N ASN A 70 12.26 10.89 8.60
CA ASN A 70 13.20 10.36 7.61
C ASN A 70 12.75 10.61 6.17
N ILE A 71 12.37 11.84 5.85
CA ILE A 71 11.93 12.22 4.50
C ILE A 71 13.05 11.90 3.49
N PRO A 72 12.79 11.12 2.43
CA PRO A 72 13.81 10.82 1.41
C PRO A 72 14.30 12.08 0.71
N HIS A 73 15.59 12.19 0.42
CA HIS A 73 16.12 13.27 -0.42
C HIS A 73 15.81 13.02 -1.89
N VAL A 74 15.80 11.76 -2.32
CA VAL A 74 15.53 11.35 -3.71
C VAL A 74 14.45 10.28 -3.73
N ILE A 75 13.48 10.43 -4.62
CA ILE A 75 12.40 9.48 -4.84
C ILE A 75 12.42 9.04 -6.30
N PHE A 76 12.58 7.73 -6.53
CA PHE A 76 12.46 7.16 -7.86
C PHE A 76 11.00 6.81 -8.15
N VAL A 77 10.52 7.24 -9.31
CA VAL A 77 9.19 6.89 -9.83
C VAL A 77 9.32 6.31 -11.22
N GLY A 78 8.38 5.45 -11.62
CA GLY A 78 8.37 4.89 -12.97
C GLY A 78 7.80 3.49 -13.05
N ASN A 79 7.96 2.90 -14.23
CA ASN A 79 7.45 1.57 -14.56
C ASN A 79 8.30 0.44 -13.93
N SER A 80 8.08 -0.80 -14.37
CA SER A 80 8.84 -1.95 -13.87
C SER A 80 10.35 -1.84 -14.09
N MET A 81 10.80 -1.13 -15.14
CA MET A 81 12.24 -0.91 -15.36
C MET A 81 12.81 0.00 -14.28
N ALA A 82 12.14 1.10 -13.94
CA ALA A 82 12.56 1.95 -12.82
C ALA A 82 12.52 1.21 -11.47
N SER A 83 11.49 0.36 -11.27
CA SER A 83 11.35 -0.43 -10.05
C SER A 83 12.49 -1.41 -9.80
N HIS A 84 13.12 -1.95 -10.86
CA HIS A 84 14.18 -2.95 -10.72
C HIS A 84 15.56 -2.42 -11.10
N GLY A 85 15.63 -1.35 -11.91
CA GLY A 85 16.89 -0.79 -12.41
C GLY A 85 17.45 0.33 -11.55
N LEU A 86 16.62 0.98 -10.73
CA LEU A 86 17.06 2.06 -9.84
C LEU A 86 17.15 1.55 -8.40
N HIS A 87 18.36 1.22 -7.96
CA HIS A 87 18.62 0.75 -6.60
C HIS A 87 18.98 1.94 -5.69
N PRO A 88 18.18 2.26 -4.65
CA PRO A 88 18.45 3.36 -3.73
C PRO A 88 19.83 3.34 -3.10
N GLN A 89 20.28 2.15 -2.66
CA GLN A 89 21.56 1.96 -1.99
C GLN A 89 22.73 2.21 -2.95
N SER A 90 22.67 1.64 -4.16
CA SER A 90 23.70 1.84 -5.19
C SER A 90 23.79 3.30 -5.64
N PHE A 91 22.65 3.97 -5.81
CA PHE A 91 22.64 5.40 -6.14
C PHE A 91 23.23 6.24 -5.01
N SER A 92 22.86 5.96 -3.76
CA SER A 92 23.38 6.68 -2.60
C SER A 92 24.89 6.50 -2.43
N ALA A 93 25.38 5.27 -2.61
CA ALA A 93 26.81 4.95 -2.54
C ALA A 93 27.59 5.67 -3.65
N GLY A 94 27.16 5.55 -4.91
CA GLY A 94 27.82 6.21 -6.03
C GLY A 94 27.80 7.75 -5.93
N PHE A 95 26.71 8.33 -5.41
CA PHE A 95 26.65 9.78 -5.18
C PHE A 95 27.62 10.23 -4.08
N ALA A 96 27.75 9.46 -3.01
CA ALA A 96 28.71 9.73 -1.94
C ALA A 96 30.17 9.67 -2.43
N GLU A 97 30.50 8.72 -3.31
CA GLU A 97 31.84 8.59 -3.91
C GLU A 97 32.25 9.80 -4.74
N THR A 98 31.30 10.48 -5.39
CA THR A 98 31.58 11.69 -6.20
C THR A 98 31.80 12.97 -5.41
N GLY A 99 31.92 12.89 -4.07
CA GLY A 99 32.11 14.05 -3.19
C GLY A 99 30.80 14.60 -2.60
N GLY A 100 29.70 13.87 -2.74
CA GLY A 100 28.40 14.22 -2.16
C GLY A 100 28.21 13.70 -0.73
N PHE A 101 27.13 14.18 -0.08
CA PHE A 101 26.55 13.47 1.07
C PHE A 101 25.85 12.19 0.59
N SER A 102 25.57 11.23 1.46
CA SER A 102 24.84 9.99 1.10
C SER A 102 23.32 10.25 1.11
N PRO A 103 22.64 10.43 -0.04
CA PRO A 103 21.23 10.78 -0.05
C PRO A 103 20.34 9.59 0.35
N ARG A 104 19.50 9.77 1.36
CA ARG A 104 18.33 8.89 1.57
C ARG A 104 17.48 8.81 0.30
N CYS A 105 17.46 7.64 -0.31
CA CYS A 105 16.73 7.39 -1.54
C CYS A 105 15.58 6.40 -1.28
N PHE A 106 14.46 6.57 -1.98
CA PHE A 106 13.33 5.65 -1.91
C PHE A 106 12.78 5.33 -3.30
N ASN A 107 12.49 4.06 -3.59
CA ASN A 107 11.97 3.65 -4.91
C ASN A 107 10.47 3.34 -4.88
N LEU A 108 9.65 4.28 -5.37
CA LEU A 108 8.20 4.13 -5.59
C LEU A 108 7.85 3.64 -7.01
N GLY A 109 8.84 3.25 -7.82
CA GLY A 109 8.64 2.60 -9.10
C GLY A 109 7.81 1.32 -8.94
N SER A 110 6.92 1.06 -9.90
CA SER A 110 6.07 -0.12 -9.88
C SER A 110 5.67 -0.55 -11.30
N ARG A 111 5.37 -1.84 -11.46
CA ARG A 111 4.88 -2.38 -12.73
C ARG A 111 3.61 -1.67 -13.17
N GLY A 112 3.51 -1.38 -14.47
CA GLY A 112 2.29 -0.80 -15.07
C GLY A 112 2.08 0.68 -14.79
N MET A 113 3.08 1.38 -14.22
CA MET A 113 3.08 2.85 -14.22
C MET A 113 3.26 3.38 -15.64
N ASN A 114 2.45 4.38 -15.99
CA ASN A 114 2.56 5.17 -17.20
C ASN A 114 2.60 6.65 -16.81
N ARG A 115 2.74 7.55 -17.79
CA ARG A 115 2.75 9.00 -17.55
C ARG A 115 1.60 9.48 -16.66
N ASN A 116 0.37 9.02 -16.90
CA ASN A 116 -0.79 9.46 -16.12
C ASN A 116 -0.70 9.04 -14.65
N ARG A 117 -0.30 7.80 -14.38
CA ARG A 117 -0.15 7.33 -12.99
C ARG A 117 1.04 7.95 -12.28
N VAL A 118 2.13 8.22 -13.01
CA VAL A 118 3.28 8.93 -12.45
C VAL A 118 2.87 10.35 -12.07
N LYS A 119 2.05 11.03 -12.88
CA LYS A 119 1.47 12.33 -12.52
C LYS A 119 0.68 12.27 -11.20
N ASP A 120 -0.18 11.28 -11.04
CA ASP A 120 -0.97 11.11 -9.80
C ASP A 120 -0.03 10.83 -8.60
N LEU A 121 1.00 10.01 -8.80
CA LEU A 121 2.01 9.71 -7.78
C LEU A 121 2.84 10.95 -7.40
N LEU A 122 3.20 11.78 -8.38
CA LEU A 122 3.92 13.04 -8.16
C LEU A 122 3.11 14.00 -7.31
N PHE A 123 1.80 14.07 -7.50
CA PHE A 123 0.91 14.88 -6.67
C PHE A 123 0.90 14.41 -5.20
N ILE A 124 0.97 13.09 -4.97
CA ILE A 124 1.11 12.54 -3.61
C ILE A 124 2.47 12.92 -3.03
N ILE A 125 3.54 12.68 -3.78
CA ILE A 125 4.91 12.98 -3.34
C ILE A 125 5.06 14.46 -3.00
N SER A 126 4.56 15.37 -3.84
CA SER A 126 4.66 16.81 -3.58
C SER A 126 3.96 17.23 -2.28
N ARG A 127 2.90 16.52 -1.89
CA ARG A 127 2.14 16.82 -0.67
C ARG A 127 2.82 16.33 0.61
N TYR A 128 3.58 15.23 0.54
CA TYR A 128 4.15 14.59 1.74
C TYR A 128 5.68 14.68 1.85
N ALA A 129 6.34 14.88 0.73
CA ALA A 129 7.80 14.88 0.61
C ALA A 129 8.26 16.06 -0.26
N GLY A 130 7.60 17.21 -0.17
CA GLY A 130 7.71 18.33 -1.12
C GLY A 130 9.10 18.93 -1.37
N LYS A 131 10.15 18.52 -0.64
CA LYS A 131 11.56 18.91 -0.89
C LYS A 131 12.39 17.81 -1.57
N SER A 132 11.82 16.63 -1.79
CA SER A 132 12.52 15.50 -2.41
C SER A 132 12.70 15.71 -3.90
N LEU A 133 13.89 15.43 -4.40
CA LEU A 133 14.15 15.30 -5.84
C LEU A 133 13.42 14.06 -6.36
N VAL A 134 12.66 14.21 -7.44
CA VAL A 134 12.01 13.07 -8.09
C VAL A 134 12.73 12.71 -9.38
N ILE A 135 13.18 11.46 -9.48
CA ILE A 135 13.79 10.91 -10.69
C ILE A 135 12.77 9.97 -11.34
N TRP A 136 12.32 10.34 -12.55
CA TRP A 136 11.39 9.53 -13.31
C TRP A 136 12.11 8.60 -14.29
N GLY A 137 12.16 7.32 -13.97
CA GLY A 137 12.56 6.28 -14.90
C GLY A 137 11.42 5.97 -15.88
N CYS A 138 11.52 6.53 -17.08
CA CYS A 138 10.52 6.39 -18.15
C CYS A 138 11.06 5.59 -19.34
N ASN A 139 10.14 5.09 -20.15
CA ASN A 139 10.42 4.51 -21.46
C ASN A 139 9.57 5.24 -22.53
N PHE A 140 9.98 5.17 -23.80
CA PHE A 140 9.23 5.69 -24.95
C PHE A 140 7.76 5.26 -24.95
N THR A 141 7.47 4.06 -24.45
CA THR A 141 6.10 3.53 -24.32
C THR A 141 5.22 4.34 -23.37
N ASP A 142 5.81 5.03 -22.38
CA ASP A 142 5.06 5.81 -21.38
C ASP A 142 4.46 7.10 -21.97
N PHE A 143 4.96 7.53 -23.13
CA PHE A 143 4.51 8.73 -23.85
C PHE A 143 3.48 8.45 -24.96
N ARG A 144 3.24 7.18 -25.30
CA ARG A 144 2.27 6.83 -26.32
C ARG A 144 0.85 7.16 -25.85
N VAL A 145 0.12 7.94 -26.64
CA VAL A 145 -1.17 8.53 -26.24
C VAL A 145 -2.22 7.47 -25.95
N HIS A 146 -2.24 6.32 -26.61
CA HIS A 146 -3.26 5.27 -26.39
C HIS A 146 -2.71 3.84 -26.40
N THR A 147 -3.46 2.95 -25.75
CA THR A 147 -3.51 1.48 -25.91
C THR A 147 -2.60 0.57 -25.09
N TYR A 148 -1.82 1.05 -24.11
CA TYR A 148 -1.58 0.17 -22.96
C TYR A 148 -2.78 0.33 -22.03
N LYS A 149 -3.84 -0.44 -22.28
CA LYS A 149 -4.79 -0.83 -21.24
C LYS A 149 -3.96 -1.57 -20.20
N SER A 150 -3.28 -0.81 -19.34
CA SER A 150 -2.80 -1.34 -18.09
C SER A 150 -4.08 -1.81 -17.41
N GLU A 151 -4.33 -3.12 -17.40
CA GLU A 151 -5.50 -3.74 -16.78
C GLU A 151 -5.63 -3.36 -15.30
N GLN A 152 -4.58 -2.76 -14.75
CA GLN A 152 -4.61 -2.18 -13.43
C GLN A 152 -5.50 -0.91 -13.39
N PRO A 153 -6.25 -0.71 -12.30
CA PRO A 153 -6.95 0.54 -12.04
C PRO A 153 -6.02 1.75 -12.02
N LEU A 154 -6.55 2.94 -12.30
CA LEU A 154 -5.85 4.21 -12.05
C LEU A 154 -5.52 4.36 -10.57
N LEU A 155 -4.43 5.06 -10.23
CA LEU A 155 -4.08 5.31 -8.83
C LEU A 155 -5.24 6.01 -8.10
N GLU A 156 -5.85 7.00 -8.75
CA GLU A 156 -6.99 7.75 -8.24
C GLU A 156 -8.24 6.90 -7.96
N SER A 157 -8.31 5.65 -8.42
CA SER A 157 -9.43 4.75 -8.06
C SER A 157 -9.33 4.24 -6.62
N ASN A 158 -8.15 4.32 -5.99
CA ASN A 158 -7.96 3.90 -4.61
C ASN A 158 -8.69 4.84 -3.63
N ASN A 159 -9.56 4.26 -2.80
CA ASN A 159 -10.42 5.02 -1.88
C ASN A 159 -9.64 5.80 -0.81
N TRP A 160 -8.57 5.21 -0.27
CA TRP A 160 -7.69 5.88 0.68
C TRP A 160 -7.00 7.09 0.03
N LEU A 161 -6.45 6.93 -1.18
CA LEU A 161 -5.83 8.01 -1.91
C LEU A 161 -6.82 9.14 -2.22
N ARG A 162 -8.03 8.81 -2.68
CA ARG A 162 -9.11 9.80 -2.90
C ARG A 162 -9.40 10.61 -1.63
N PHE A 163 -9.49 9.92 -0.49
CA PHE A 163 -9.71 10.56 0.81
C PHE A 163 -8.57 11.53 1.14
N ARG A 164 -7.31 11.13 0.95
CA ARG A 164 -6.12 11.98 1.17
C ARG A 164 -6.02 13.16 0.20
N MET A 165 -6.61 13.05 -0.99
CA MET A 165 -6.76 14.15 -1.94
C MET A 165 -7.92 15.10 -1.61
N GLY A 166 -8.63 14.88 -0.49
CA GLY A 166 -9.75 15.73 -0.04
C GLY A 166 -11.12 15.27 -0.54
N LYS A 167 -11.21 14.17 -1.29
CA LYS A 167 -12.49 13.60 -1.73
C LYS A 167 -13.01 12.65 -0.64
N TRP A 168 -13.87 13.17 0.25
CA TRP A 168 -14.42 12.39 1.36
C TRP A 168 -15.06 11.09 0.84
N ASN A 169 -14.69 9.98 1.48
CA ASN A 169 -15.34 8.69 1.28
C ASN A 169 -15.10 7.81 2.51
N LEU A 170 -16.12 7.07 2.93
CA LEU A 170 -16.11 6.29 4.16
C LEU A 170 -14.99 5.24 4.15
N THR A 171 -14.79 4.53 3.03
CA THR A 171 -13.76 3.49 2.92
C THR A 171 -12.35 4.05 3.10
N GLY A 172 -12.06 5.21 2.53
CA GLY A 172 -10.78 5.89 2.67
C GLY A 172 -10.57 6.44 4.07
N TRP A 173 -11.61 7.01 4.70
CA TRP A 173 -11.57 7.43 6.10
C TRP A 173 -11.30 6.26 7.05
N LEU A 174 -11.98 5.14 6.84
CA LEU A 174 -11.80 3.91 7.59
C LEU A 174 -10.40 3.31 7.40
N THR A 175 -9.89 3.31 6.17
CA THR A 175 -8.52 2.87 5.86
C THR A 175 -7.50 3.78 6.54
N GLU A 176 -7.78 5.09 6.64
CA GLU A 176 -6.91 6.03 7.33
C GLU A 176 -6.86 5.76 8.84
N HIS A 177 -7.99 5.46 9.48
CA HIS A 177 -8.09 5.46 10.95
C HIS A 177 -8.18 4.06 11.60
N SER A 178 -8.34 2.98 10.83
CA SER A 178 -8.41 1.62 11.38
C SER A 178 -7.29 0.72 10.89
N ARG A 179 -6.50 0.20 11.83
CA ARG A 179 -5.47 -0.80 11.56
C ARG A 179 -6.07 -2.14 11.18
N LEU A 180 -7.23 -2.48 11.75
CA LEU A 180 -7.94 -3.71 11.40
C LEU A 180 -8.27 -3.71 9.90
N ILE A 181 -8.72 -2.58 9.36
CA ILE A 181 -9.07 -2.43 7.95
C ILE A 181 -7.82 -2.46 7.06
N ARG A 182 -6.72 -1.82 7.46
CA ARG A 182 -5.44 -1.93 6.73
C ARG A 182 -4.89 -3.36 6.75
N THR A 183 -5.04 -4.07 7.86
CA THR A 183 -4.61 -5.48 8.00
C THR A 183 -5.44 -6.38 7.10
N PHE A 184 -6.77 -6.22 7.11
CA PHE A 184 -7.66 -6.94 6.21
C PHE A 184 -7.36 -6.65 4.74
N SER A 185 -6.96 -5.42 4.42
CA SER A 185 -6.57 -5.04 3.06
C SER A 185 -5.31 -5.78 2.58
N LEU A 186 -4.33 -6.07 3.46
CA LEU A 186 -3.22 -6.98 3.11
C LEU A 186 -3.65 -8.44 3.02
N LEU A 187 -4.58 -8.89 3.87
CA LEU A 187 -5.08 -10.27 3.79
C LEU A 187 -5.69 -10.56 2.40
N ARG A 188 -6.33 -9.57 1.77
CA ARG A 188 -6.76 -9.66 0.37
C ARG A 188 -5.62 -10.08 -0.57
N LEU A 189 -4.42 -9.50 -0.43
CA LEU A 189 -3.27 -9.88 -1.25
C LEU A 189 -2.88 -11.35 -1.06
N ARG A 190 -3.05 -11.91 0.16
CA ARG A 190 -2.82 -13.34 0.39
C ARG A 190 -3.86 -14.23 -0.30
N PHE A 191 -5.10 -13.75 -0.44
CA PHE A 191 -6.15 -14.49 -1.15
C PHE A 191 -6.04 -14.34 -2.68
N GLU A 192 -5.60 -13.19 -3.18
CA GLU A 192 -5.37 -12.95 -4.62
C GLU A 192 -4.08 -13.61 -5.13
N PHE A 193 -3.08 -13.73 -4.26
CA PHE A 193 -1.81 -14.40 -4.52
C PHE A 193 -1.60 -15.51 -3.47
N PRO A 194 -2.40 -16.60 -3.53
CA PRO A 194 -2.23 -17.71 -2.59
C PRO A 194 -0.81 -18.25 -2.71
N LEU A 195 -0.13 -18.38 -1.56
CA LEU A 195 1.19 -18.97 -1.49
C LEU A 195 1.20 -20.35 -2.18
N PRO A 196 2.28 -20.73 -2.86
CA PRO A 196 2.33 -21.95 -3.65
C PRO A 196 2.51 -23.16 -2.73
N PHE A 197 1.45 -23.61 -2.08
CA PHE A 197 1.39 -24.99 -1.60
C PHE A 197 0.85 -25.95 -2.67
N LEU A 198 0.35 -25.45 -3.81
CA LEU A 198 -0.27 -26.27 -4.86
C LEU A 198 0.18 -25.99 -6.32
N PHE A 199 1.04 -25.00 -6.60
CA PHE A 199 1.54 -24.74 -7.96
C PHE A 199 2.99 -24.25 -7.97
N PRO A 200 3.98 -25.06 -8.39
CA PRO A 200 5.41 -24.77 -8.20
C PRO A 200 6.03 -23.80 -9.21
N LEU A 201 5.27 -23.10 -10.06
CA LEU A 201 5.84 -22.42 -11.24
C LEU A 201 5.61 -20.90 -11.38
N ARG A 202 5.14 -20.18 -10.34
CA ARG A 202 4.83 -18.74 -10.55
C ARG A 202 5.17 -17.74 -9.44
N PHE A 203 6.09 -18.04 -8.53
CA PHE A 203 6.57 -17.06 -7.55
C PHE A 203 8.08 -16.87 -7.58
N ARG A 204 8.56 -16.15 -8.60
CA ARG A 204 9.86 -15.43 -8.53
C ARG A 204 9.72 -13.99 -8.00
N CYS A 205 8.49 -13.53 -7.73
CA CYS A 205 8.20 -12.13 -7.40
C CYS A 205 8.19 -11.81 -5.90
N LEU A 206 7.99 -12.78 -5.00
CA LEU A 206 7.95 -12.51 -3.55
C LEU A 206 9.32 -12.65 -2.88
N ASP A 207 10.16 -13.60 -3.31
CA ASP A 207 11.52 -13.76 -2.77
C ASP A 207 12.41 -12.53 -3.00
N LYS A 208 12.18 -11.78 -4.08
CA LYS A 208 12.91 -10.52 -4.33
C LYS A 208 12.38 -9.32 -3.55
N VAL A 209 11.15 -9.37 -3.02
CA VAL A 209 10.61 -8.29 -2.18
C VAL A 209 11.06 -8.44 -0.73
N ALA A 210 11.28 -9.68 -0.27
CA ALA A 210 11.84 -9.96 1.06
C ALA A 210 13.26 -9.37 1.24
N HIS A 211 14.07 -9.31 0.19
CA HIS A 211 15.39 -8.65 0.21
C HIS A 211 15.35 -7.12 0.37
N TYR A 212 14.18 -6.47 0.35
CA TYR A 212 14.03 -5.03 0.62
C TYR A 212 13.60 -4.72 2.05
N VAL A 213 13.37 -5.73 2.90
CA VAL A 213 12.95 -5.57 4.30
C VAL A 213 13.98 -6.24 5.23
N GLU A 214 15.26 -5.92 5.06
CA GLU A 214 16.21 -6.11 6.15
C GLU A 214 16.16 -4.86 7.05
N PRO A 215 15.91 -5.01 8.36
CA PRO A 215 16.02 -3.89 9.27
C PRO A 215 17.49 -3.46 9.37
N VAL A 216 17.72 -2.15 9.30
CA VAL A 216 18.98 -1.54 9.72
C VAL A 216 19.20 -1.91 11.18
N ALA A 217 20.04 -2.91 11.42
CA ALA A 217 20.66 -3.10 12.73
C ALA A 217 21.67 -1.95 12.89
N SER A 218 21.37 -1.06 13.82
CA SER A 218 22.32 -0.11 14.40
C SER A 218 23.36 -0.84 15.25
#